data_AF-A0AAD6V5U5-F1
#
_entry.id   AF-A0AAD6V5U5-F1
#
_cell.length_a   1.000
_cell.length_b   1.000
_cell.length_c   1.000
_cell.angle_alpha   90.00
_cell.angle_beta   90.00
_cell.angle_gamma   90.00
#
_symmetry.space_group_name_H-M   'P 1'
#
loop_
_entity.id
_entity.type
_entity.pdbx_description
1 polymer ?
#
loop_
_entity_poly.entity_id
_entity_poly.type
_entity_poly.pdbx_seq_one_letter_code
_entity_poly.pdbx_strand_id
1 'polypeptide(L)'
;EAKSARGRTAWQFCLLLKSRGVLAKPTHVNIVRFAPPLVITEEDLLRAVRIIGECLTDLDLVRLLVCSPFSCSSTTSRATLRASAGTPTT
;
A
#
# COMPACT_ATOMS: atom_id res chain seq x y z
N GLU A 1 -25.76 -8.21 -0.78
CA GLU A 1 -24.33 -8.60 -0.87
C GLU A 1 -23.78 -8.72 0.55
N ALA A 2 -23.16 -9.86 0.90
CA ALA A 2 -22.72 -10.15 2.26
C ALA A 2 -21.33 -9.55 2.54
N LYS A 3 -21.16 -8.93 3.71
CA LYS A 3 -19.89 -8.39 4.18
C LYS A 3 -18.93 -9.54 4.54
N SER A 4 -17.64 -9.41 4.23
CA SER A 4 -16.63 -10.40 4.62
C SER A 4 -16.60 -10.59 6.14
N ALA A 5 -16.60 -11.85 6.59
CA ALA A 5 -16.59 -12.23 8.01
C ALA A 5 -15.38 -11.67 8.78
N ARG A 6 -14.28 -11.38 8.09
CA ARG A 6 -13.04 -10.84 8.68
C ARG A 6 -12.97 -9.31 8.58
N GLY A 7 -14.04 -8.64 8.16
CA GLY A 7 -14.13 -7.17 8.09
C GLY A 7 -13.27 -6.53 7.01
N ARG A 8 -12.69 -7.33 6.11
CA ARG A 8 -11.80 -6.85 5.04
C ARG A 8 -12.60 -6.37 3.85
N THR A 9 -12.17 -5.25 3.28
CA THR A 9 -12.79 -4.68 2.09
C THR A 9 -11.93 -4.95 0.86
N ALA A 10 -12.56 -5.11 -0.30
CA ALA A 10 -11.85 -5.18 -1.58
C ALA A 10 -10.93 -3.96 -1.79
N TRP A 11 -11.29 -2.81 -1.21
CA TRP A 11 -10.48 -1.61 -1.20
C TRP A 11 -9.09 -1.79 -0.56
N GLN A 12 -9.03 -2.38 0.64
CA GLN A 12 -7.76 -2.64 1.33
C GLN A 12 -6.84 -3.55 0.51
N PHE A 13 -7.43 -4.55 -0.16
CA PHE A 13 -6.69 -5.41 -1.06
C PHE A 13 -6.12 -4.65 -2.25
N CYS A 14 -6.91 -3.77 -2.88
CA CYS A 14 -6.45 -2.97 -4.00
C CYS A 14 -5.32 -2.01 -3.63
N LEU A 15 -5.30 -1.48 -2.40
CA LEU A 15 -4.18 -0.67 -1.90
C LEU A 15 -2.88 -1.47 -1.78
N LEU A 16 -2.96 -2.73 -1.31
CA LEU A 16 -1.81 -3.64 -1.24
C LEU A 16 -1.32 -4.05 -2.63
N LEU A 17 -2.22 -4.31 -3.57
CA LEU A 17 -1.83 -4.59 -4.95
C LEU A 17 -1.13 -3.39 -5.60
N LYS A 18 -1.61 -2.17 -5.32
CA LYS A 18 -1.00 -0.93 -5.83
C LYS A 18 0.43 -0.75 -5.34
N SER A 19 0.74 -1.03 -4.06
CA SER A 19 2.11 -0.92 -3.55
C SER A 19 3.07 -1.92 -4.18
N ARG A 20 2.55 -3.04 -4.70
CA ARG A 20 3.31 -4.08 -5.42
C ARG A 20 3.30 -3.93 -6.95
N GLY A 21 2.71 -2.86 -7.47
CA GLY A 21 2.72 -2.56 -8.91
C GLY A 21 1.63 -3.27 -9.73
N VAL A 22 0.62 -3.87 -9.09
CA VAL A 22 -0.54 -4.45 -9.79
C VAL A 22 -1.73 -3.49 -9.70
N LEU A 23 -2.24 -3.07 -10.85
CA LEU A 23 -3.41 -2.21 -10.93
C LEU A 23 -4.69 -3.04 -10.91
N ALA A 24 -5.55 -2.74 -9.94
CA ALA A 24 -6.86 -3.34 -9.82
C ALA A 24 -7.88 -2.31 -9.35
N LYS A 25 -9.12 -2.44 -9.83
CA LYS A 25 -10.24 -1.62 -9.38
C LYS A 25 -11.22 -2.48 -8.59
N PRO A 26 -11.58 -2.09 -7.36
CA PRO A 26 -12.65 -2.76 -6.66
C PRO A 26 -14.00 -2.39 -7.30
N THR A 27 -14.88 -3.37 -7.40
CA THR A 27 -16.28 -3.21 -7.81
C THR A 27 -17.17 -3.91 -6.81
N HIS A 28 -18.35 -3.37 -6.55
CA HIS A 28 -19.24 -3.88 -5.50
C HIS A 28 -18.49 -4.06 -4.16
N VAL A 29 -18.90 -4.99 -3.30
CA VAL A 29 -18.36 -5.10 -1.93
C VAL A 29 -17.06 -5.90 -1.90
N ASN A 30 -16.99 -7.01 -2.64
CA ASN A 30 -15.89 -7.98 -2.57
C ASN A 30 -15.28 -8.34 -3.94
N ILE A 31 -15.65 -7.67 -5.03
CA ILE A 31 -15.21 -8.03 -6.39
C ILE A 31 -14.04 -7.13 -6.80
N VAL A 32 -13.01 -7.70 -7.41
CA VAL A 32 -11.82 -6.97 -7.87
C VAL A 32 -11.62 -7.24 -9.35
N ARG A 33 -11.48 -6.16 -10.13
CA ARG A 33 -11.28 -6.20 -11.59
C ARG A 33 -9.85 -5.78 -11.92
N PHE A 34 -9.10 -6.67 -12.55
CA PHE A 34 -7.78 -6.37 -13.06
C PHE A 34 -7.88 -5.71 -14.43
N ALA A 35 -7.00 -4.75 -14.72
CA ALA A 35 -6.92 -4.08 -16.02
C ALA A 35 -5.55 -4.38 -16.67
N PRO A 36 -5.33 -5.61 -17.16
CA PRO A 36 -4.09 -5.94 -17.87
C PRO A 36 -4.02 -5.22 -19.23
N PRO A 37 -2.81 -4.93 -19.74
CA PRO A 37 -2.61 -4.43 -21.10
C PRO A 37 -2.95 -5.51 -22.14
N LEU A 38 -3.23 -5.10 -23.38
CA LEU A 38 -3.55 -6.00 -24.51
C LEU A 38 -2.41 -6.95 -24.89
N VAL A 39 -1.18 -6.60 -24.51
CA VAL A 39 0.02 -7.41 -24.74
C VAL A 39 0.68 -7.63 -23.38
N ILE A 40 0.58 -8.85 -22.86
CA ILE A 40 1.21 -9.30 -21.61
C ILE A 40 1.94 -10.61 -21.87
N THR A 41 3.12 -10.76 -21.29
CA THR A 41 3.93 -11.97 -21.40
C THR A 41 3.50 -13.02 -20.36
N GLU A 42 3.85 -14.28 -20.57
CA GLU A 42 3.54 -15.35 -19.61
C GLU A 42 4.27 -15.14 -18.28
N GLU A 43 5.50 -14.63 -18.33
CA GLU A 43 6.32 -14.35 -17.16
C GLU A 43 5.71 -13.24 -16.29
N ASP A 44 5.13 -12.21 -16.92
CA ASP A 44 4.46 -11.12 -16.22
C ASP A 44 3.14 -11.59 -15.58
N LEU A 45 2.40 -12.49 -16.23
CA LEU A 45 1.21 -13.13 -15.66
C LEU A 45 1.57 -13.95 -14.43
N LEU A 46 2.59 -14.80 -14.52
CA LEU A 46 3.08 -15.61 -13.40
C LEU A 46 3.55 -14.73 -12.24
N ARG A 47 4.23 -13.61 -12.54
CA ARG A 47 4.64 -12.63 -11.54
C ARG A 47 3.44 -11.98 -10.85
N ALA A 48 2.41 -11.60 -11.62
CA ALA A 48 1.17 -11.03 -11.08
C ALA A 48 0.43 -12.01 -10.16
N VAL A 49 0.33 -13.28 -10.56
CA VAL A 49 -0.30 -14.34 -9.72
C VAL A 49 0.47 -14.52 -8.42
N ARG A 50 1.81 -14.52 -8.46
CA ARG A 50 2.64 -14.59 -7.24
C ARG A 50 2.36 -13.43 -6.30
N ILE A 51 2.34 -12.20 -6.83
CA ILE A 51 2.03 -10.98 -6.06
C ILE A 51 0.63 -11.05 -5.42
N ILE A 52 -0.36 -11.57 -6.16
CA ILE A 52 -1.73 -11.76 -5.63
C ILE A 52 -1.72 -12.72 -4.44
N GLY A 53 -0.98 -13.83 -4.52
CA GLY A 53 -0.82 -14.79 -3.42
C GLY A 53 -0.15 -14.18 -2.18
N GLU A 54 0.90 -13.39 -2.37
CA GLU A 54 1.56 -12.64 -1.30
C GLU A 54 0.60 -11.66 -0.63
N CYS A 55 -0.14 -10.87 -1.42
CA CYS A 55 -1.15 -9.93 -0.90
C CYS A 55 -2.27 -10.59 -0.10
N LEU A 56 -2.72 -11.79 -0.49
CA LEU A 56 -3.74 -12.53 0.25
C LEU A 56 -3.22 -13.00 1.61
N THR A 57 -1.99 -13.50 1.64
CA THR A 57 -1.31 -13.89 2.88
C THR A 57 -1.13 -12.68 3.80
N ASP A 58 -0.70 -11.56 3.25
CA ASP A 58 -0.55 -10.32 4.03
C ASP A 58 -1.89 -9.79 4.52
N LEU A 59 -2.94 -9.79 3.71
CA LEU A 59 -4.28 -9.41 4.15
C LEU A 59 -4.74 -10.24 5.36
N ASP A 60 -4.28 -11.49 5.45
CA ASP A 60 -4.55 -12.35 6.59
C ASP A 60 -3.75 -11.96 7.83
N LEU A 61 -2.52 -11.49 7.65
CA LEU A 61 -1.60 -11.07 8.70
C LEU A 61 -1.78 -9.60 9.14
N VAL A 62 -2.38 -8.75 8.31
CA VAL A 62 -2.69 -7.33 8.58
C VAL A 62 -3.89 -7.25 9.53
N ARG A 63 -3.67 -7.72 10.77
CA ARG A 63 -4.52 -7.44 11.93
C ARG A 63 -3.89 -6.36 12.83
N LEU A 64 -2.67 -5.91 12.54
CA LEU A 64 -1.85 -5.11 13.46
C LEU A 64 -1.49 -3.68 13.00
N LEU A 65 -1.74 -3.25 11.76
CA LEU A 65 -1.19 -1.97 11.28
C LEU A 65 -2.14 -1.12 10.42
N VAL A 66 -3.43 -1.08 10.75
CA VAL A 66 -4.29 0.04 10.32
C VAL A 66 -4.98 0.62 11.54
N CYS A 67 -4.17 1.22 12.40
CA CYS A 67 -4.48 2.41 13.19
C CYS A 67 -3.19 2.96 13.80
N SER A 68 -2.53 3.88 13.10
CA SER A 68 -2.17 5.15 13.72
C SER A 68 -2.03 6.25 12.68
N PRO A 69 -3.03 7.14 12.56
CA PRO A 69 -2.88 8.41 11.87
C PRO A 69 -2.21 9.49 12.74
N PHE A 70 -1.57 9.16 13.86
CA PHE A 70 -0.92 10.14 14.72
C PHE A 70 0.37 9.60 15.35
N SER A 71 1.49 9.78 14.65
CA SER A 71 2.69 10.33 15.29
C SER A 71 3.29 11.35 14.33
N CYS A 72 2.47 12.36 14.05
CA CYS A 72 2.96 13.66 13.66
C CYS A 72 3.73 14.20 14.88
N SER A 73 5.03 13.93 14.96
CA SER A 73 5.93 14.60 15.91
C SER A 73 6.21 16.02 15.43
N SER A 74 5.14 16.79 15.17
CA SER A 74 5.19 18.24 15.11
C SER A 74 5.01 18.76 16.53
N THR A 75 6.02 18.58 17.38
CA THR A 75 6.18 19.44 18.54
C THR A 75 6.68 20.78 18.03
N THR A 76 5.75 21.64 17.63
CA THR A 76 6.03 23.08 17.56
C THR A 76 6.25 23.56 18.99
N SER A 77 7.52 23.63 19.41
CA SER A 77 7.97 24.63 20.38
C SER A 77 9.48 24.75 20.38
N ARG A 78 9.97 25.81 19.71
CA ARG A 78 11.00 26.73 20.23
C ARG A 78 12.24 26.07 20.87
N ALA A 79 13.25 25.78 20.05
CA ALA A 79 14.63 25.70 20.51
C ALA A 79 15.56 26.34 19.47
N THR A 80 15.87 27.60 19.72
CA THR A 80 17.02 28.34 19.20
C THR A 80 18.28 27.52 19.39
N LEU A 81 18.97 27.10 18.32
CA LEU A 81 20.41 26.82 18.39
C LEU A 81 21.08 27.17 17.06
N ARG A 82 21.72 28.32 17.12
CA ARG A 82 22.72 28.88 16.22
C ARG A 82 23.98 28.02 16.31
N ALA A 83 24.53 27.56 15.19
CA ALA A 83 25.97 27.35 14.95
C ALA A 83 26.13 26.89 13.48
N SER A 84 26.43 27.74 12.51
CA SER A 84 27.77 28.24 12.16
C SER A 84 28.85 27.16 12.09
N ALA A 85 29.20 26.73 10.87
CA ALA A 85 30.57 26.62 10.34
C ALA A 85 30.61 25.71 9.09
N GLY A 86 31.30 26.14 8.03
CA GLY A 86 31.77 25.25 6.95
C GLY A 86 31.45 25.74 5.54
N THR A 87 32.46 26.24 4.86
CA THR A 87 32.47 27.03 3.62
C THR A 87 32.26 26.25 2.30
N PRO A 88 31.94 26.98 1.21
CA PRO A 88 31.84 26.45 -0.16
C PRO A 88 33.22 26.34 -0.84
N THR A 89 33.38 25.34 -1.71
CA THR A 89 34.46 25.27 -2.71
C THR A 89 33.85 25.18 -4.10
N THR A 90 33.76 26.31 -4.79
CA THR A 90 34.26 26.61 -6.15
C THR A 90 33.71 27.97 -6.56
#